data_AF-A0A0D1VYF9-F1
#
_entry.id   AF-A0A0D1VYF9-F1
#
_cell.length_a   1.000
_cell.length_b   1.000
_cell.length_c   1.000
_cell.angle_alpha   90.00
_cell.angle_beta   90.00
_cell.angle_gamma   90.00
#
_symmetry.space_group_name_H-M   'P 1'
#
loop_
_entity.id
_entity.type
_entity.pdbx_description
1 polymer ?
#
loop_
_entity_poly.entity_id
_entity_poly.type
_entity_poly.pdbx_seq_one_letter_code
_entity_poly.pdbx_strand_id
1 'polypeptide(L)'
;MITLCNKCHTPANHQKESFLYDWQPKCSYPLQPKDEVKYGGKVYLVKGVKNKGAYVKIEGLSKPVKTAGVQIVRYGKGLRVI
;
A
#
# COMPACT_ATOMS: atom_id res chain seq x y z
N MET A 1 16.83 -1.45 -8.76
CA MET A 1 16.60 -2.61 -9.65
C MET A 1 17.47 -3.73 -9.12
N ILE A 2 16.87 -4.84 -8.73
CA ILE A 2 17.60 -5.98 -8.18
C ILE A 2 17.69 -6.99 -9.31
N THR A 3 18.90 -7.36 -9.72
CA THR A 3 19.17 -8.25 -10.86
C THR A 3 19.04 -9.73 -10.48
N LEU A 4 18.10 -10.07 -9.59
CA LEU A 4 17.88 -11.46 -9.18
C LEU A 4 16.85 -12.12 -10.11
N CYS A 5 17.09 -13.37 -10.49
CA CYS A 5 16.11 -14.13 -11.26
C CYS A 5 14.92 -14.54 -10.38
N ASN A 6 13.77 -14.82 -11.00
CA ASN A 6 12.55 -15.24 -10.30
C ASN A 6 12.72 -16.54 -9.48
N LYS A 7 13.73 -17.35 -9.79
CA LYS A 7 14.07 -18.56 -9.00
C LYS A 7 14.69 -18.21 -7.64
N CYS A 8 15.38 -17.08 -7.55
CA CYS A 8 16.06 -16.65 -6.34
C CYS A 8 15.21 -15.65 -5.52
N HIS A 9 14.21 -15.03 -6.12
CA HIS A 9 13.27 -14.14 -5.43
C HIS A 9 12.07 -14.93 -4.88
N THR A 10 12.34 -15.81 -3.91
CA THR A 10 11.33 -16.65 -3.23
C THR A 10 11.03 -16.12 -1.83
N PRO A 11 9.80 -16.34 -1.29
CA PRO A 11 9.46 -15.94 0.08
C PRO A 11 10.38 -16.55 1.14
N ALA A 12 10.88 -17.77 0.92
CA ALA A 12 11.83 -18.42 1.82
C ALA A 12 13.12 -17.61 1.99
N ASN A 13 13.62 -17.00 0.91
CA ASN A 13 14.84 -16.18 0.98
C ASN A 13 14.65 -14.88 1.78
N HIS A 14 13.41 -14.49 2.14
CA HIS A 14 13.11 -13.37 3.03
C HIS A 14 12.96 -13.77 4.51
N GLN A 15 13.21 -15.03 4.87
CA GLN A 15 13.17 -15.48 6.26
C GLN A 15 14.42 -15.05 7.05
N LYS A 16 14.32 -15.05 8.39
CA LYS A 16 15.44 -14.69 9.28
C LYS A 16 16.66 -15.56 8.98
N GLU A 17 17.80 -14.89 8.77
CA GLU A 17 19.10 -15.47 8.35
C GLU A 17 19.23 -15.87 6.88
N SER A 18 18.24 -15.56 6.03
CA SER A 18 18.33 -15.78 4.59
C SER A 18 18.86 -14.56 3.81
N PHE A 19 19.32 -14.79 2.59
CA PHE A 19 19.98 -13.77 1.74
C PHE A 19 19.16 -12.49 1.50
N LEU A 20 17.82 -12.55 1.52
CA LEU A 20 16.92 -11.41 1.31
C LEU A 20 16.14 -10.99 2.57
N TYR A 21 16.56 -11.43 3.77
CA TYR A 21 15.85 -11.17 5.04
C TYR A 21 15.53 -9.68 5.29
N ASP A 22 16.47 -8.79 4.94
CA ASP A 22 16.31 -7.33 5.10
C ASP A 22 15.71 -6.63 3.86
N TRP A 23 15.59 -7.37 2.76
CA TRP A 23 15.15 -6.87 1.46
C TRP A 23 13.65 -7.04 1.20
N GLN A 24 12.89 -7.33 2.25
CA GLN A 24 11.44 -7.39 2.19
C GLN A 24 10.84 -6.00 1.87
N PRO A 25 9.83 -5.90 1.00
CA PRO A 25 9.17 -4.64 0.71
C PRO A 25 8.44 -4.15 1.97
N LYS A 26 9.09 -3.28 2.75
CA LYS A 26 8.48 -2.61 3.88
C LYS A 26 7.44 -1.60 3.38
N CYS A 27 6.18 -2.01 3.30
CA CYS A 27 5.05 -1.12 3.06
C CYS A 27 4.86 -0.24 4.30
N SER A 28 5.64 0.83 4.42
CA SER A 28 5.65 1.72 5.58
C SER A 28 4.53 2.76 5.57
N TYR A 29 3.50 2.57 4.73
CA TYR A 29 2.42 3.54 4.57
C TYR A 29 1.14 3.06 5.26
N PRO A 30 0.47 3.93 6.04
CA PRO A 30 -0.72 3.56 6.79
C PRO A 30 -1.94 3.29 5.91
N LEU A 31 -1.94 3.78 4.66
CA LEU A 31 -2.99 3.53 3.68
C LEU A 31 -2.45 2.65 2.55
N GLN A 32 -3.22 1.64 2.21
CA GLN A 32 -2.97 0.69 1.13
C GLN A 32 -4.09 0.79 0.08
N PRO A 33 -3.82 0.37 -1.17
CA PRO A 33 -4.89 0.18 -2.15
C PRO A 33 -5.99 -0.73 -1.58
N LYS A 34 -7.26 -0.40 -1.88
CA LYS A 34 -8.49 -1.03 -1.36
C LYS A 34 -8.88 -0.66 0.08
N ASP A 35 -8.16 0.24 0.74
CA ASP A 35 -8.64 0.83 1.99
C ASP A 35 -9.81 1.80 1.74
N GLU A 36 -10.67 1.99 2.75
CA GLU A 36 -11.79 2.92 2.70
C GLU A 36 -11.49 4.17 3.52
N VAL A 37 -11.64 5.32 2.87
CA VAL A 37 -11.34 6.61 3.45
C VAL A 37 -12.48 7.60 3.28
N LYS A 38 -12.71 8.44 4.29
CA LYS A 38 -13.71 9.51 4.27
C LYS A 38 -13.04 10.83 3.91
N TYR A 39 -13.58 11.49 2.89
CA TYR A 39 -13.15 12.82 2.45
C TYR A 39 -14.38 13.65 2.07
N GLY A 40 -14.50 14.87 2.60
CA GLY A 40 -15.64 15.74 2.30
C GLY A 40 -17.02 15.14 2.64
N GLY A 41 -17.09 14.29 3.67
CA GLY A 41 -18.32 13.63 4.12
C GLY A 41 -18.71 12.36 3.37
N LYS A 42 -18.05 12.03 2.25
CA LYS A 42 -18.28 10.81 1.47
C LYS A 42 -17.17 9.79 1.70
N VAL A 43 -17.52 8.51 1.61
CA VAL A 43 -16.56 7.39 1.70
C VAL A 43 -16.10 7.02 0.31
N TYR A 44 -14.79 6.84 0.15
CA TYR A 44 -14.14 6.52 -1.11
C TYR A 44 -13.16 5.36 -0.92
N LEU A 45 -12.92 4.63 -2.00
CA LEU A 45 -11.93 3.55 -2.04
C LEU A 45 -10.58 4.09 -2.51
N VAL A 46 -9.51 3.69 -1.83
CA VAL A 46 -8.13 4.08 -2.16
C VAL A 46 -7.64 3.24 -3.34
N LYS A 47 -7.26 3.90 -4.44
CA LYS A 47 -6.58 3.24 -5.57
C LYS A 47 -5.08 3.10 -5.36
N GLY A 48 -4.49 4.04 -4.63
CA GLY A 48 -3.07 3.98 -4.30
C GLY A 48 -2.56 5.24 -3.65
N VAL A 49 -1.28 5.18 -3.27
CA VAL A 49 -0.60 6.22 -2.52
C VAL A 49 0.59 6.72 -3.33
N LYS A 50 0.79 8.04 -3.37
CA LYS A 50 1.86 8.73 -4.09
C LYS A 50 2.75 9.50 -3.12
N ASN A 51 3.94 9.85 -3.59
CA ASN A 51 4.91 10.69 -2.87
C ASN A 51 5.11 10.25 -1.42
N LYS A 52 5.49 8.98 -1.23
CA LYS A 52 5.76 8.40 0.08
C LYS A 52 4.65 8.60 1.13
N GLY A 53 3.38 8.55 0.74
CA GLY A 53 2.30 8.72 1.71
C GLY A 53 1.78 10.14 1.86
N ALA A 54 2.32 11.12 1.13
CA ALA A 54 1.82 12.50 1.21
C ALA A 54 0.46 12.69 0.50
N TYR A 55 0.21 11.90 -0.55
CA TYR A 55 -1.03 11.99 -1.34
C TYR A 55 -1.65 10.61 -1.57
N VAL A 56 -2.98 10.57 -1.49
CA VAL A 56 -3.80 9.39 -1.71
C VAL A 56 -4.64 9.61 -2.97
N LYS A 57 -4.61 8.65 -3.88
CA LYS A 57 -5.49 8.60 -5.04
C LYS A 57 -6.72 7.81 -4.66
N ILE A 58 -7.86 8.47 -4.60
CA ILE A 58 -9.18 7.89 -4.34
C ILE A 58 -9.94 7.67 -5.64
N GLU A 59 -10.84 6.69 -5.66
CA GLU A 59 -11.70 6.40 -6.79
C GLU A 59 -12.74 7.51 -7.01
N GLY A 60 -12.88 7.97 -8.26
CA GLY A 60 -13.82 9.03 -8.64
C GLY A 60 -13.26 10.46 -8.63
N LEU A 61 -12.06 10.69 -8.07
CA LEU A 61 -11.42 12.01 -8.11
C LEU A 61 -10.21 12.03 -9.07
N SER A 62 -10.19 13.00 -9.98
CA SER A 62 -9.09 13.16 -10.94
C SER A 62 -7.79 13.61 -10.26
N LYS A 63 -7.90 14.43 -9.20
CA LYS A 63 -6.76 14.99 -8.47
C LYS A 63 -6.46 14.15 -7.22
N PRO A 64 -5.18 13.84 -6.93
CA PRO A 64 -4.79 13.20 -5.66
C PRO A 64 -5.09 14.11 -4.46
N VAL A 65 -5.50 13.52 -3.35
CA VAL A 65 -5.87 14.22 -2.12
C VAL A 65 -4.73 14.11 -1.10
N LYS A 66 -4.50 15.15 -0.30
CA LYS A 66 -3.50 15.12 0.78
C LYS A 66 -3.96 14.17 1.89
N THR A 67 -3.07 13.29 2.35
CA THR A 67 -3.38 12.31 3.41
C THR A 67 -3.85 12.96 4.70
N ALA A 68 -3.33 14.14 5.04
CA ALA A 68 -3.72 14.88 6.25
C ALA A 68 -5.20 15.29 6.30
N GLY A 69 -5.86 15.44 5.14
CA GLY A 69 -7.27 15.83 5.06
C GLY A 69 -8.25 14.66 5.02
N VAL A 70 -7.74 13.43 5.15
CA VAL A 70 -8.49 12.20 4.91
C VAL A 70 -8.59 11.41 6.21
N GLN A 71 -9.80 10.96 6.53
CA GLN A 71 -10.04 10.11 7.69
C GLN A 71 -10.14 8.65 7.26
N ILE A 72 -9.45 7.75 7.97
CA ILE A 72 -9.52 6.33 7.68
C ILE A 72 -10.80 5.77 8.29
N VAL A 73 -11.63 5.13 7.48
CA VAL A 73 -12.87 4.48 7.95
C VAL A 73 -12.58 3.02 8.26
N ARG A 74 -11.96 2.32 7.30
CA ARG A 74 -11.71 0.89 7.39
C ARG A 74 -10.45 0.52 6.62
N TYR A 75 -9.61 -0.29 7.26
CA TYR A 75 -8.47 -0.92 6.62
C TYR A 75 -8.95 -2.13 5.82
N GLY A 76 -8.53 -2.22 4.56
CA GLY A 76 -8.80 -3.33 3.67
C GLY A 76 -7.99 -4.59 3.99
N LYS A 77 -6.98 -4.49 4.90
CA LYS A 77 -6.06 -5.55 5.39
C LYS A 77 -6.02 -6.80 4.50
N GLY A 78 -5.09 -6.83 3.54
CA GLY A 78 -4.63 -8.06 2.88
C GLY A 78 -5.56 -8.66 1.83
N LEU A 79 -5.24 -9.88 1.39
CA LEU A 79 -5.95 -10.60 0.33
C LEU A 79 -7.42 -10.80 0.73
N ARG A 80 -8.32 -10.08 0.07
CA ARG A 80 -9.75 -10.40 0.08
C ARG A 80 -9.92 -11.68 -0.74
N VAL A 81 -9.92 -12.83 -0.07
CA VAL A 81 -10.36 -14.10 -0.67
C VAL A 81 -11.86 -13.92 -0.96
N ILE A 82 -12.19 -13.79 -2.23
CA ILE A 82 -13.57 -13.84 -2.75
C ILE A 82 -13.97 -15.28 -2.94
#